data_AF-A0A157ZYX8-F1
#
_entry.id   AF-A0A157ZYX8-F1
#
_cell.length_a   1.000
_cell.length_b   1.000
_cell.length_c   1.000
_cell.angle_alpha   90.00
_cell.angle_beta   90.00
_cell.angle_gamma   90.00
#
_symmetry.space_group_name_H-M   'P 1'
#
loop_
_entity.id
_entity.type
_entity.pdbx_description
1 polymer ?
#
loop_
_entity_poly.entity_id
_entity_poly.type
_entity_poly.pdbx_seq_one_letter_code
_entity_poly.pdbx_strand_id
1 'polypeptide(L)'
;MANQISMEEFNESVAKAIEEKGRERVSLALRAINLPTKGRYRDDLEFSATTKRELERRYIEVRKERSGHDLPDCVFQEDAEVFVSTLQQYAQSMDKIAAIVPDKQKRRVELLMSISKQTIRLAETLEQLDGDALGWLMAILDQSGELKNDPQKAVTYAREGRRELMTLLPRASNAAVEAANTLPPHDFQLSDPKFTVALSVERLFYDNVMLDLFVPSKSGFAYKCLTEVFALAKYDDGDPSYWIKKVREHETSLTAWIDEQRRR
;
A
#
# COMPACT_ATOMS: atom_id res chain seq x y z
N MET A 1 49.26 -13.01 -22.21
CA MET A 1 48.97 -11.58 -22.46
C MET A 1 47.56 -11.33 -21.94
N ALA A 2 47.42 -10.61 -20.84
CA ALA A 2 46.12 -10.35 -20.23
C ALA A 2 45.49 -9.11 -20.88
N ASN A 3 44.30 -9.26 -21.46
CA ASN A 3 43.53 -8.14 -22.00
C ASN A 3 43.17 -7.19 -20.85
N GLN A 4 43.79 -6.01 -20.82
CA GLN A 4 43.35 -4.91 -20.00
C GLN A 4 42.09 -4.32 -20.65
N ILE A 5 40.93 -4.68 -20.11
CA ILE A 5 39.66 -4.03 -20.44
C ILE A 5 39.79 -2.57 -20.00
N SER A 6 39.52 -1.63 -20.90
CA SER A 6 39.63 -0.21 -20.57
C SER A 6 38.54 0.18 -19.56
N MET A 7 38.80 1.21 -18.75
CA MET A 7 37.82 1.67 -17.75
C MET A 7 36.50 2.13 -18.41
N GLU A 8 36.56 2.59 -19.67
CA GLU A 8 35.40 2.94 -20.47
C GLU A 8 34.58 1.70 -20.86
N GLU A 9 35.23 0.63 -21.33
CA GLU A 9 34.57 -0.64 -21.65
C GLU A 9 33.92 -1.30 -20.42
N PHE A 10 34.56 -1.18 -19.25
CA PHE A 10 33.99 -1.64 -17.99
C PHE A 10 32.75 -0.83 -17.59
N ASN A 11 32.81 0.50 -17.66
CA ASN A 11 31.69 1.38 -17.32
C ASN A 11 30.51 1.20 -18.27
N GLU A 12 30.76 1.00 -19.56
CA GLU A 12 29.72 0.76 -20.56
C GLU A 12 29.06 -0.62 -20.35
N SER A 13 29.86 -1.64 -20.00
CA SER A 13 29.34 -2.96 -19.60
C SER A 13 28.50 -2.91 -18.31
N VAL A 14 28.90 -2.09 -17.33
CA VAL A 14 28.15 -1.91 -16.07
C VAL A 14 26.84 -1.13 -16.32
N ALA A 15 26.87 -0.07 -17.13
CA ALA A 15 25.68 0.68 -17.49
C ALA A 15 24.66 -0.20 -18.22
N LYS A 16 25.13 -1.02 -19.17
CA LYS A 16 24.28 -1.96 -19.91
C LYS A 16 23.70 -3.06 -19.02
N ALA A 17 24.47 -3.59 -18.07
CA ALA A 17 23.99 -4.56 -17.08
C ALA A 17 22.99 -3.95 -16.09
N ILE A 18 23.14 -2.67 -15.72
CA ILE A 18 22.18 -1.92 -14.90
C ILE A 18 20.89 -1.69 -15.68
N GLU A 19 20.97 -1.35 -16.97
CA GLU A 19 19.81 -1.15 -17.82
C GLU A 19 19.06 -2.45 -18.10
N GLU A 20 19.76 -3.55 -18.38
CA GLU A 20 19.16 -4.88 -18.53
C GLU A 20 18.50 -5.36 -17.24
N LYS A 21 19.17 -5.25 -16.09
CA LYS A 21 18.55 -5.58 -14.80
C LYS A 21 17.41 -4.64 -14.43
N GLY A 22 17.47 -3.38 -14.86
CA GLY A 22 16.40 -2.40 -14.72
C GLY A 22 15.17 -2.81 -15.53
N ARG A 23 15.35 -3.15 -16.81
CA ARG A 23 14.29 -3.65 -17.70
C ARG A 23 13.74 -4.99 -17.22
N GLU A 24 14.59 -5.88 -16.71
CA GLU A 24 14.19 -7.17 -16.14
C GLU A 24 13.38 -6.99 -14.85
N ARG A 25 13.75 -6.04 -13.99
CA ARG A 25 12.98 -5.65 -12.80
C ARG A 25 11.64 -4.98 -13.14
N VAL A 26 11.60 -4.13 -14.16
CA VAL A 26 10.35 -3.52 -14.66
C VAL A 26 9.46 -4.58 -15.30
N SER A 27 10.03 -5.51 -16.07
CA SER A 27 9.31 -6.67 -16.63
C SER A 27 8.77 -7.59 -15.53
N LEU A 28 9.55 -7.87 -14.48
CA LEU A 28 9.11 -8.63 -13.31
C LEU A 28 8.03 -7.89 -12.51
N ALA A 29 8.12 -6.56 -12.38
CA ALA A 29 7.10 -5.74 -11.74
C ALA A 29 5.80 -5.72 -12.57
N LEU A 30 5.89 -5.58 -13.89
CA LEU A 30 4.76 -5.66 -14.82
C LEU A 30 4.15 -7.08 -14.86
N ARG A 31 4.96 -8.13 -14.75
CA ARG A 31 4.49 -9.51 -14.58
C ARG A 31 3.87 -9.74 -13.20
N ALA A 32 4.35 -9.07 -12.15
CA ALA A 32 3.76 -9.14 -10.82
C ALA A 32 2.41 -8.38 -10.73
N ILE A 33 2.26 -7.31 -11.51
CA ILE A 33 0.98 -6.63 -11.75
C ILE A 33 0.02 -7.54 -12.56
N ASN A 34 0.56 -8.35 -13.47
CA ASN A 34 -0.19 -9.32 -14.27
C ASN A 34 -0.19 -10.76 -13.71
N LEU A 35 0.21 -10.97 -12.46
CA LEU A 35 0.07 -12.29 -11.85
C LEU A 35 -1.43 -12.55 -11.67
N PRO A 36 -1.95 -13.72 -12.09
CA PRO A 36 -3.29 -14.13 -11.68
C PRO A 36 -3.24 -14.34 -10.17
N THR A 37 -3.62 -13.29 -9.44
CA THR A 37 -3.86 -13.39 -8.01
C THR A 37 -4.93 -14.46 -7.84
N LYS A 38 -4.68 -15.42 -6.94
CA LYS A 38 -5.67 -16.41 -6.50
C LYS A 38 -6.79 -15.76 -5.67
N GLY A 39 -7.28 -14.60 -6.08
CA GLY A 39 -8.55 -14.00 -5.68
C GLY A 39 -9.37 -13.90 -6.96
N ARG A 40 -10.56 -14.48 -6.97
CA ARG A 40 -11.47 -14.43 -8.13
C ARG A 40 -11.76 -12.96 -8.44
N TYR A 41 -11.09 -12.37 -9.43
CA TYR A 41 -11.60 -11.16 -10.06
C TYR A 41 -12.98 -11.51 -10.59
N ARG A 42 -14.00 -10.86 -10.04
CA ARG A 42 -15.38 -11.05 -10.46
C ARG A 42 -15.74 -9.89 -11.36
N ASP A 43 -15.31 -10.00 -12.62
CA ASP A 43 -15.71 -9.07 -13.67
C ASP A 43 -17.21 -9.23 -14.02
N ASP A 44 -17.94 -10.09 -13.30
CA ASP A 44 -19.34 -10.45 -13.43
C ASP A 44 -20.20 -10.10 -12.18
N LEU A 45 -19.72 -9.22 -11.27
CA LEU A 45 -20.56 -8.77 -10.15
C LEU A 45 -21.69 -7.87 -10.66
N GLU A 46 -22.91 -8.37 -10.53
CA GLU A 46 -24.14 -7.64 -10.82
C GLU A 46 -25.05 -7.59 -9.59
N PHE A 47 -25.73 -6.46 -9.40
CA PHE A 47 -26.83 -6.39 -8.46
C PHE A 47 -27.96 -7.32 -8.89
N SER A 48 -28.65 -7.90 -7.91
CA SER A 48 -29.92 -8.58 -8.19
C SER A 48 -30.88 -7.64 -8.92
N ALA A 49 -31.76 -8.19 -9.77
CA ALA A 49 -32.77 -7.39 -10.48
C ALA A 49 -33.64 -6.57 -9.51
N THR A 50 -33.92 -7.09 -8.32
CA THR A 50 -34.67 -6.40 -7.27
C THR A 50 -33.88 -5.22 -6.71
N THR A 51 -32.62 -5.43 -6.34
CA THR A 51 -31.73 -4.37 -5.84
C THR A 51 -31.55 -3.27 -6.89
N LYS A 52 -31.29 -3.66 -8.14
CA LYS A 52 -31.11 -2.72 -9.26
C LYS A 52 -32.34 -1.83 -9.43
N ARG A 53 -33.53 -2.42 -9.53
CA ARG A 53 -34.79 -1.66 -9.63
C ARG A 53 -35.06 -0.77 -8.43
N GLU A 54 -34.73 -1.22 -7.21
CA GLU A 54 -34.92 -0.40 -6.02
C GLU A 54 -34.01 0.84 -6.04
N LEU A 55 -32.74 0.68 -6.38
CA LEU A 55 -31.77 1.77 -6.47
C LEU A 55 -32.13 2.75 -7.59
N GLU A 56 -32.50 2.25 -8.77
CA GLU A 56 -32.96 3.08 -9.90
C GLU A 56 -34.21 3.88 -9.52
N ARG A 57 -35.21 3.25 -8.92
CA ARG A 57 -36.44 3.93 -8.48
C ARG A 57 -36.12 5.07 -7.50
N ARG A 58 -35.31 4.81 -6.48
CA ARG A 58 -34.93 5.83 -5.48
C ARG A 58 -34.13 6.97 -6.12
N TYR A 59 -33.23 6.65 -7.04
CA TYR A 59 -32.47 7.66 -7.79
C TYR A 59 -33.40 8.57 -8.58
N ILE A 60 -34.35 7.99 -9.35
CA ILE A 60 -35.31 8.73 -10.16
C ILE A 60 -36.19 9.63 -9.27
N GLU A 61 -36.71 9.10 -8.16
CA GLU A 61 -37.52 9.87 -7.19
C GLU A 61 -36.78 11.12 -6.72
N VAL A 62 -35.52 10.96 -6.31
CA VAL A 62 -34.68 12.07 -5.85
C VAL A 62 -34.34 13.05 -6.97
N ARG A 63 -34.01 12.57 -8.16
CA ARG A 63 -33.58 13.41 -9.28
C ARG A 63 -34.72 14.21 -9.87
N LYS A 64 -35.92 13.64 -9.97
CA LYS A 64 -37.14 14.35 -10.41
C LYS A 64 -37.51 15.48 -9.46
N GLU A 65 -37.39 15.26 -8.15
CA GLU A 65 -37.62 16.31 -7.15
C GLU A 65 -36.66 17.50 -7.33
N ARG A 66 -35.45 17.24 -7.82
CA ARG A 66 -34.34 18.21 -7.87
C ARG A 66 -34.10 18.86 -9.23
N SER A 67 -34.49 18.21 -10.32
CA SER A 67 -34.19 18.70 -11.67
C SER A 67 -34.81 20.07 -11.94
N GLY A 68 -35.91 20.44 -11.26
CA GLY A 68 -36.63 21.70 -11.49
C GLY A 68 -37.18 21.87 -12.91
N HIS A 69 -36.96 20.86 -13.76
CA HIS A 69 -37.25 20.81 -15.18
C HIS A 69 -38.04 19.53 -15.44
N ASP A 70 -39.08 19.67 -16.25
CA ASP A 70 -39.93 18.58 -16.71
C ASP A 70 -39.22 17.83 -17.85
N LEU A 71 -38.20 17.06 -17.48
CA LEU A 71 -37.50 16.18 -18.41
C LEU A 71 -38.34 14.91 -18.65
N PRO A 72 -38.32 14.33 -19.86
CA PRO A 72 -39.02 13.07 -20.13
C PRO A 72 -38.54 11.94 -19.20
N ASP A 73 -39.47 11.06 -18.82
CA ASP A 73 -39.18 9.91 -17.93
C ASP A 73 -38.04 9.02 -18.41
N CYS A 74 -37.85 8.88 -19.73
CA CYS A 74 -36.77 8.10 -20.30
C CYS A 74 -35.38 8.64 -19.96
N VAL A 75 -35.22 9.96 -19.83
CA VAL A 75 -33.94 10.58 -19.47
C VAL A 75 -33.54 10.19 -18.05
N PHE A 76 -34.49 10.24 -17.11
CA PHE A 76 -34.24 9.82 -15.73
C PHE A 76 -33.95 8.32 -15.61
N GLN A 77 -34.60 7.51 -16.45
CA GLN A 77 -34.37 6.07 -16.48
C GLN A 77 -32.95 5.73 -16.97
N GLU A 78 -32.51 6.36 -18.07
CA GLU A 78 -31.13 6.21 -18.58
C GLU A 78 -30.09 6.69 -17.56
N ASP A 79 -30.32 7.85 -16.93
CA ASP A 79 -29.43 8.40 -15.89
C ASP A 79 -29.35 7.46 -14.67
N ALA A 80 -30.48 6.87 -14.26
CA ALA A 80 -30.54 5.88 -13.18
C ALA A 80 -29.77 4.60 -13.51
N GLU A 81 -29.87 4.10 -14.73
CA GLU A 81 -29.15 2.91 -15.19
C GLU A 81 -27.63 3.15 -15.16
N VAL A 82 -27.17 4.32 -15.61
CA VAL A 82 -25.76 4.71 -15.56
C VAL A 82 -25.28 4.85 -14.12
N PHE A 83 -26.06 5.49 -13.26
CA PHE A 83 -25.76 5.64 -11.83
C PHE A 83 -25.59 4.29 -11.15
N VAL A 84 -26.54 3.37 -11.31
CA VAL A 84 -26.48 2.04 -10.70
C VAL A 84 -25.37 1.17 -11.29
N SER A 85 -25.11 1.26 -12.59
CA SER A 85 -23.98 0.58 -13.22
C SER A 85 -22.64 1.09 -12.67
N THR A 86 -22.53 2.38 -12.37
CA THR A 86 -21.34 2.96 -11.75
C THR A 86 -21.13 2.43 -10.33
N LEU A 87 -22.20 2.28 -9.54
CA LEU A 87 -22.13 1.64 -8.23
C LEU A 87 -21.65 0.18 -8.31
N GLN A 88 -22.11 -0.57 -9.32
CA GLN A 88 -21.62 -1.94 -9.55
C GLN A 88 -20.12 -1.97 -9.87
N GLN A 89 -19.65 -1.05 -10.72
CA GLN A 89 -18.23 -0.91 -11.03
C GLN A 89 -17.39 -0.59 -9.79
N TYR A 90 -17.90 0.25 -8.88
CA TYR A 90 -17.23 0.49 -7.61
C TYR A 90 -17.13 -0.78 -6.76
N ALA A 91 -18.19 -1.59 -6.67
CA ALA A 91 -18.14 -2.89 -6.00
C ALA A 91 -17.07 -3.83 -6.61
N GLN A 92 -17.02 -3.91 -7.94
CA GLN A 92 -16.02 -4.69 -8.69
C GLN A 92 -14.58 -4.20 -8.45
N SER A 93 -14.41 -2.91 -8.19
CA SER A 93 -13.10 -2.31 -7.95
C SER A 93 -12.56 -2.58 -6.54
N MET A 94 -13.39 -2.98 -5.57
CA MET A 94 -12.96 -3.15 -4.17
C MET A 94 -11.83 -4.18 -4.02
N ASP A 95 -11.95 -5.34 -4.67
CA ASP A 95 -10.89 -6.36 -4.66
C ASP A 95 -9.61 -5.85 -5.35
N LYS A 96 -9.74 -4.99 -6.38
CA LYS A 96 -8.60 -4.36 -7.06
C LYS A 96 -7.91 -3.35 -6.13
N ILE A 97 -8.68 -2.53 -5.42
CA ILE A 97 -8.18 -1.57 -4.43
C ILE A 97 -7.47 -2.32 -3.29
N ALA A 98 -8.08 -3.38 -2.75
CA ALA A 98 -7.48 -4.21 -1.71
C ALA A 98 -6.16 -4.88 -2.15
N ALA A 99 -6.06 -5.26 -3.43
CA ALA A 99 -4.85 -5.85 -4.00
C ALA A 99 -3.73 -4.83 -4.21
N ILE A 100 -4.09 -3.60 -4.61
CA ILE A 100 -3.14 -2.50 -4.85
C ILE A 100 -2.63 -1.93 -3.52
N VAL A 101 -3.47 -1.91 -2.48
CA VAL A 101 -3.13 -1.38 -1.16
C VAL A 101 -3.05 -2.50 -0.12
N PRO A 102 -1.96 -3.28 -0.10
CA PRO A 102 -1.90 -4.42 0.79
C PRO A 102 -1.62 -4.00 2.24
N ASP A 103 -2.30 -4.65 3.18
CA ASP A 103 -1.93 -4.78 4.63
C ASP A 103 -0.42 -5.06 4.84
N LYS A 104 0.22 -5.62 3.80
CA LYS A 104 1.64 -5.93 3.77
C LYS A 104 2.51 -4.69 3.82
N GLN A 105 2.06 -3.47 3.53
CA GLN A 105 2.95 -2.31 3.53
C GLN A 105 3.28 -1.84 4.94
N LYS A 106 2.30 -1.76 5.85
CA LYS A 106 2.56 -1.59 7.29
C LYS A 106 3.44 -2.72 7.82
N ARG A 107 3.10 -3.98 7.49
CA ARG A 107 3.90 -5.15 7.89
C ARG A 107 5.31 -5.16 7.27
N ARG A 108 5.51 -4.59 6.08
CA ARG A 108 6.81 -4.43 5.43
C ARG A 108 7.64 -3.36 6.12
N VAL A 109 7.04 -2.22 6.46
CA VAL A 109 7.70 -1.18 7.27
C VAL A 109 8.11 -1.77 8.64
N GLU A 110 7.18 -2.45 9.32
CA GLU A 110 7.46 -3.11 10.62
C GLU A 110 8.55 -4.18 10.49
N LEU A 111 8.54 -4.99 9.42
CA LEU A 111 9.55 -6.01 9.16
C LEU A 111 10.92 -5.38 8.89
N LEU A 112 10.99 -4.34 8.05
CA LEU A 112 12.24 -3.63 7.73
C LEU A 112 12.82 -2.96 8.99
N MET A 113 11.99 -2.34 9.81
CA MET A 113 12.40 -1.76 11.09
C MET A 113 12.85 -2.84 12.09
N SER A 114 12.18 -3.99 12.11
CA SER A 114 12.58 -5.15 12.92
C SER A 114 13.94 -5.72 12.48
N ILE A 115 14.17 -5.87 11.18
CA ILE A 115 15.45 -6.32 10.60
C ILE A 115 16.57 -5.33 10.96
N SER A 116 16.33 -4.03 10.82
CA SER A 116 17.29 -2.99 11.26
C SER A 116 17.66 -3.16 12.73
N LYS A 117 16.66 -3.27 13.61
CA LYS A 117 16.86 -3.46 15.05
C LYS A 117 17.61 -4.75 15.40
N GLN A 118 17.31 -5.86 14.71
CA GLN A 118 18.02 -7.12 14.90
C GLN A 118 19.47 -7.04 14.41
N THR A 119 19.72 -6.31 13.32
CA THR A 119 21.06 -6.11 12.77
C THR A 119 21.94 -5.28 13.70
N ILE A 120 21.38 -4.23 14.33
CA ILE A 120 22.06 -3.44 15.36
C ILE A 120 22.39 -4.30 16.58
N ARG A 121 21.41 -5.06 17.09
CA ARG A 121 21.62 -5.97 18.23
C ARG A 121 22.66 -7.04 17.95
N LEU A 122 22.70 -7.56 16.72
CA LEU A 122 23.73 -8.51 16.30
C LEU A 122 25.12 -7.86 16.33
N ALA A 123 25.26 -6.61 15.85
CA ALA A 123 26.51 -5.88 15.92
C ALA A 123 26.96 -5.65 17.38
N GLU A 124 26.03 -5.23 18.26
CA GLU A 124 26.29 -5.06 19.70
C GLU A 124 26.69 -6.38 20.39
N THR A 125 26.02 -7.47 20.04
CA THR A 125 26.29 -8.81 20.59
C THR A 125 27.65 -9.33 20.13
N LEU A 126 28.00 -9.15 18.86
CA LEU A 126 29.33 -9.46 18.32
C LEU A 126 30.42 -8.58 18.94
N GLU A 127 30.11 -7.32 19.26
CA GLU A 127 31.03 -6.45 19.98
C GLU A 127 31.35 -6.97 21.39
N GLN A 128 30.32 -7.41 22.12
CA GLN A 128 30.43 -7.94 23.48
C GLN A 128 31.11 -9.31 23.54
N LEU A 129 30.63 -10.30 22.76
CA LEU A 129 31.18 -11.66 22.74
C LEU A 129 32.69 -11.68 22.43
N ASP A 130 33.12 -10.80 21.52
CA ASP A 130 34.51 -10.74 21.11
C ASP A 130 35.38 -9.89 22.03
N GLY A 131 34.83 -8.91 22.74
CA GLY A 131 35.56 -8.19 23.80
C GLY A 131 36.08 -9.16 24.86
N ASP A 132 35.24 -10.12 25.22
CA ASP A 132 35.57 -11.17 26.17
C ASP A 132 36.46 -12.26 25.53
N ALA A 133 36.09 -12.80 24.36
CA ALA A 133 36.82 -13.92 23.76
C ALA A 133 38.22 -13.55 23.21
N LEU A 134 38.37 -12.40 22.55
CA LEU A 134 39.68 -11.96 22.04
C LEU A 134 40.59 -11.45 23.17
N GLY A 135 40.02 -10.85 24.22
CA GLY A 135 40.78 -10.47 25.42
C GLY A 135 41.41 -11.69 26.09
N TRP A 136 40.66 -12.78 26.21
CA TRP A 136 41.15 -14.06 26.70
C TRP A 136 42.21 -14.70 25.79
N LEU A 137 41.97 -14.73 24.47
CA LEU A 137 42.93 -15.30 23.51
C LEU A 137 44.24 -14.51 23.43
N MET A 138 44.20 -13.18 23.52
CA MET A 138 45.40 -12.36 23.57
C MET A 138 46.17 -12.57 24.88
N ALA A 139 45.47 -12.66 26.02
CA ALA A 139 46.12 -12.96 27.31
C ALA A 139 46.83 -14.33 27.30
N ILE A 140 46.25 -15.34 26.65
CA ILE A 140 46.87 -16.67 26.47
C ILE A 140 48.08 -16.59 25.52
N LEU A 141 47.96 -15.88 24.40
CA LEU A 141 49.05 -15.73 23.43
C LEU A 141 50.25 -14.96 24.01
N ASP A 142 50.01 -13.89 24.75
CA ASP A 142 51.05 -13.09 25.43
C ASP A 142 51.79 -13.89 26.51
N GLN A 143 51.11 -14.80 27.21
CA GLN A 143 51.72 -15.70 28.19
C GLN A 143 52.49 -16.86 27.56
N SER A 144 52.12 -17.28 26.35
CA SER A 144 52.60 -18.55 25.77
C SER A 144 53.99 -18.49 25.14
N GLY A 145 54.57 -17.32 24.84
CA GLY A 145 55.95 -17.09 24.38
C GLY A 145 56.40 -17.76 23.06
N GLU A 146 55.80 -18.88 22.66
CA GLU A 146 56.28 -19.85 21.67
C GLU A 146 55.29 -20.13 20.53
N LEU A 147 54.04 -19.65 20.60
CA LEU A 147 53.05 -19.84 19.53
C LEU A 147 53.23 -18.83 18.37
N LYS A 148 54.42 -18.82 17.76
CA LYS A 148 54.74 -17.92 16.65
C LYS A 148 54.32 -18.53 15.31
N ASN A 149 53.14 -18.10 14.83
CA ASN A 149 52.83 -17.65 13.45
C ASN A 149 51.42 -18.03 12.98
N ASP A 150 50.87 -19.20 13.30
CA ASP A 150 49.55 -19.62 12.80
C ASP A 150 48.36 -19.13 13.65
N PRO A 151 48.38 -19.23 14.99
CA PRO A 151 47.31 -18.70 15.83
C PRO A 151 47.17 -17.18 15.70
N GLN A 152 48.30 -16.48 15.59
CA GLN A 152 48.34 -15.02 15.48
C GLN A 152 47.80 -14.54 14.14
N LYS A 153 48.04 -15.26 13.03
CA LYS A 153 47.42 -15.00 11.73
C LYS A 153 45.92 -15.26 11.74
N ALA A 154 45.46 -16.34 12.39
CA ALA A 154 44.04 -16.63 12.53
C ALA A 154 43.30 -15.53 13.32
N VAL A 155 43.91 -15.03 14.39
CA VAL A 155 43.39 -13.89 15.17
C VAL A 155 43.35 -12.61 14.35
N THR A 156 44.40 -12.31 13.58
CA THR A 156 44.41 -11.12 12.70
C THR A 156 43.38 -11.22 11.57
N TYR A 157 43.25 -12.37 10.91
CA TYR A 157 42.26 -12.61 9.86
C TYR A 157 40.82 -12.51 10.41
N ALA A 158 40.56 -13.09 11.58
CA ALA A 158 39.28 -12.95 12.27
C ALA A 158 38.99 -11.48 12.62
N ARG A 159 40.00 -10.70 13.03
CA ARG A 159 39.88 -9.27 13.33
C ARG A 159 39.59 -8.42 12.09
N GLU A 160 40.19 -8.75 10.95
CA GLU A 160 39.95 -8.06 9.68
C GLU A 160 38.55 -8.35 9.13
N GLY A 161 38.16 -9.63 9.05
CA GLY A 161 36.79 -10.03 8.66
C GLY A 161 35.72 -9.45 9.60
N ARG A 162 36.04 -9.31 10.90
CA ARG A 162 35.18 -8.63 11.88
C ARG A 162 35.08 -7.14 11.64
N ARG A 163 36.21 -6.45 11.38
CA ARG A 163 36.18 -5.00 11.07
C ARG A 163 35.30 -4.76 9.85
N GLU A 164 35.39 -5.61 8.84
CA GLU A 164 34.51 -5.57 7.68
C GLU A 164 33.04 -5.78 8.07
N LEU A 165 32.73 -6.83 8.84
CA LEU A 165 31.36 -7.11 9.29
C LEU A 165 30.76 -5.97 10.14
N MET A 166 31.54 -5.40 11.05
CA MET A 166 31.13 -4.27 11.91
C MET A 166 30.95 -2.96 11.13
N THR A 167 31.55 -2.84 9.94
CA THR A 167 31.25 -1.73 9.01
C THR A 167 30.03 -2.01 8.13
N LEU A 168 29.72 -3.28 7.84
CA LEU A 168 28.61 -3.70 6.98
C LEU A 168 27.27 -3.76 7.71
N LEU A 169 27.23 -4.23 8.95
CA LEU A 169 25.98 -4.37 9.73
C LEU A 169 25.27 -3.02 9.96
N PRO A 170 25.95 -1.92 10.35
CA PRO A 170 25.30 -0.61 10.45
C PRO A 170 24.82 -0.09 9.10
N ARG A 171 25.55 -0.35 8.00
CA ARG A 171 25.14 0.03 6.64
C ARG A 171 23.87 -0.71 6.20
N ALA A 172 23.79 -2.02 6.47
CA ALA A 172 22.62 -2.82 6.19
C ALA A 172 21.40 -2.37 7.02
N SER A 173 21.61 -2.02 8.28
CA SER A 173 20.57 -1.43 9.14
C SER A 173 20.06 -0.10 8.59
N ASN A 174 20.97 0.82 8.23
CA ASN A 174 20.60 2.12 7.67
C ASN A 174 19.88 1.99 6.34
N ALA A 175 20.32 1.08 5.46
CA ALA A 175 19.65 0.79 4.20
C ALA A 175 18.23 0.23 4.42
N ALA A 176 18.01 -0.59 5.45
CA ALA A 176 16.67 -1.08 5.80
C ALA A 176 15.75 0.05 6.32
N VAL A 177 16.28 0.99 7.10
CA VAL A 177 15.55 2.18 7.57
C VAL A 177 15.22 3.12 6.40
N GLU A 178 16.18 3.38 5.51
CA GLU A 178 15.97 4.20 4.32
C GLU A 178 14.96 3.57 3.36
N ALA A 179 15.03 2.26 3.15
CA ALA A 179 14.02 1.52 2.40
C ALA A 179 12.63 1.60 3.05
N ALA A 180 12.54 1.59 4.38
CA ALA A 180 11.27 1.76 5.08
C ALA A 180 10.69 3.17 4.91
N ASN A 181 11.55 4.20 4.96
CA ASN A 181 11.16 5.62 4.84
C ASN A 181 10.83 6.04 3.40
N THR A 182 11.32 5.31 2.39
CA THR A 182 11.03 5.54 0.97
C THR A 182 9.80 4.80 0.47
N LEU A 183 9.17 3.97 1.30
CA LEU A 183 7.87 3.41 0.99
C LEU A 183 6.83 4.55 1.01
N PRO A 184 5.84 4.54 0.08
CA PRO A 184 4.76 5.51 0.09
C PRO A 184 4.11 5.59 1.48
N PRO A 185 3.81 6.80 1.99
CA PRO A 185 3.13 6.95 3.28
C PRO A 185 1.82 6.18 3.24
N HIS A 186 1.65 5.28 4.21
CA HIS A 186 0.44 4.48 4.33
C HIS A 186 -0.64 5.33 5.01
N ASP A 187 -1.44 6.04 4.22
CA ASP A 187 -2.70 6.56 4.74
C ASP A 187 -3.64 5.38 4.94
N PHE A 188 -3.79 4.98 6.21
CA PHE A 188 -4.62 3.85 6.62
C PHE A 188 -6.09 4.01 6.19
N GLN A 189 -6.55 5.24 5.97
CA GLN A 189 -7.90 5.48 5.50
C GLN A 189 -8.00 5.24 3.99
N LEU A 190 -7.09 5.80 3.19
CA LEU A 190 -7.07 5.59 1.73
C LEU A 190 -6.73 4.14 1.32
N SER A 191 -6.17 3.35 2.23
CA SER A 191 -5.94 1.93 2.03
C SER A 191 -7.14 1.02 2.25
N ASP A 192 -8.16 1.50 2.96
CA ASP A 192 -9.37 0.70 3.18
C ASP A 192 -10.26 0.77 1.93
N PRO A 193 -10.54 -0.35 1.24
CA PRO A 193 -11.39 -0.36 0.06
C PRO A 193 -12.76 0.25 0.29
N LYS A 194 -13.31 0.13 1.52
CA LYS A 194 -14.62 0.70 1.87
C LYS A 194 -14.55 2.21 1.92
N PHE A 195 -13.46 2.78 2.41
CA PHE A 195 -13.26 4.22 2.43
C PHE A 195 -13.10 4.80 1.02
N THR A 196 -12.25 4.19 0.19
CA THR A 196 -12.02 4.63 -1.20
C THR A 196 -13.31 4.57 -2.02
N VAL A 197 -14.09 3.49 -1.86
CA VAL A 197 -15.41 3.39 -2.50
C VAL A 197 -16.39 4.39 -1.92
N ALA A 198 -16.41 4.62 -0.61
CA ALA A 198 -17.26 5.65 -0.02
C ALA A 198 -16.95 7.06 -0.53
N LEU A 199 -15.67 7.41 -0.72
CA LEU A 199 -15.23 8.64 -1.40
C LEU A 199 -15.74 8.71 -2.84
N SER A 200 -15.66 7.60 -3.57
CA SER A 200 -16.13 7.53 -4.96
C SER A 200 -17.65 7.69 -5.06
N VAL A 201 -18.41 7.13 -4.11
CA VAL A 201 -19.85 7.32 -4.00
C VAL A 201 -20.19 8.76 -3.61
N GLU A 202 -19.43 9.40 -2.72
CA GLU A 202 -19.60 10.83 -2.43
C GLU A 202 -19.45 11.67 -3.72
N ARG A 203 -18.42 11.39 -4.51
CA ARG A 203 -18.20 12.07 -5.79
C ARG A 203 -19.37 11.85 -6.74
N LEU A 204 -19.86 10.62 -6.85
CA LEU A 204 -21.03 10.30 -7.67
C LEU A 204 -22.28 11.09 -7.22
N PHE A 205 -22.48 11.26 -5.91
CA PHE A 205 -23.56 12.09 -5.37
C PHE A 205 -23.37 13.58 -5.72
N TYR A 206 -22.14 14.09 -5.68
CA TYR A 206 -21.84 15.45 -6.12
C TYR A 206 -22.16 15.66 -7.61
N ASP A 207 -21.65 14.79 -8.47
CA ASP A 207 -21.82 14.91 -9.93
C ASP A 207 -23.30 14.83 -10.35
N ASN A 208 -24.15 14.20 -9.53
CA ASN A 208 -25.59 14.07 -9.77
C ASN A 208 -26.45 15.11 -9.01
N VAL A 209 -25.84 16.15 -8.40
CA VAL A 209 -26.54 17.23 -7.67
C VAL A 209 -27.34 16.70 -6.46
N MET A 210 -26.78 15.70 -5.78
CA MET A 210 -27.38 15.02 -4.63
C MET A 210 -26.47 15.03 -3.39
N LEU A 211 -25.39 15.83 -3.36
CA LEU A 211 -24.37 15.75 -2.31
C LEU A 211 -24.94 15.94 -0.89
N ASP A 212 -25.96 16.76 -0.72
CA ASP A 212 -26.63 16.97 0.57
C ASP A 212 -27.36 15.73 1.09
N LEU A 213 -27.55 14.69 0.26
CA LEU A 213 -28.06 13.38 0.68
C LEU A 213 -26.95 12.42 1.13
N PHE A 214 -25.68 12.81 0.99
CA PHE A 214 -24.52 12.07 1.50
C PHE A 214 -24.32 12.34 3.00
N VAL A 215 -25.28 11.88 3.80
CA VAL A 215 -25.36 12.13 5.25
C VAL A 215 -25.34 10.78 6.00
N PRO A 216 -24.67 10.69 7.16
CA PRO A 216 -24.66 9.46 7.96
C PRO A 216 -26.04 9.18 8.57
N SER A 217 -26.93 8.58 7.78
CA SER A 217 -28.29 8.21 8.17
C SER A 217 -28.64 6.82 7.65
N LYS A 218 -29.12 5.94 8.53
CA LYS A 218 -29.48 4.54 8.20
C LYS A 218 -30.65 4.41 7.23
N SER A 219 -31.47 5.44 7.10
CA SER A 219 -32.56 5.50 6.13
C SER A 219 -32.19 6.25 4.85
N GLY A 220 -31.01 6.87 4.81
CA GLY A 220 -30.57 7.73 3.73
C GLY A 220 -30.23 6.96 2.45
N PHE A 221 -30.32 7.65 1.31
CA PHE A 221 -30.02 7.04 0.01
C PHE A 221 -28.55 6.64 -0.12
N ALA A 222 -27.62 7.48 0.39
CA ALA A 222 -26.19 7.16 0.41
C ALA A 222 -25.89 5.90 1.23
N TYR A 223 -26.55 5.74 2.39
CA TYR A 223 -26.43 4.53 3.20
C TYR A 223 -26.87 3.28 2.45
N LYS A 224 -28.03 3.33 1.77
CA LYS A 224 -28.52 2.22 0.96
C LYS A 224 -27.56 1.89 -0.19
N CYS A 225 -27.05 2.90 -0.91
CA CYS A 225 -26.06 2.68 -1.97
C CYS A 225 -24.82 1.95 -1.45
N LEU A 226 -24.21 2.43 -0.35
CA LEU A 226 -23.03 1.79 0.22
C LEU A 226 -23.31 0.40 0.79
N THR A 227 -24.49 0.21 1.41
CA THR A 227 -24.91 -1.11 1.88
C THR A 227 -24.92 -2.13 0.74
N GLU A 228 -25.57 -1.80 -0.38
CA GLU A 228 -25.67 -2.71 -1.52
C GLU A 228 -24.31 -2.92 -2.19
N VAL A 229 -23.50 -1.86 -2.34
CA VAL A 229 -22.14 -1.96 -2.91
C VAL A 229 -21.25 -2.89 -2.07
N PHE A 230 -21.23 -2.70 -0.75
CA PHE A 230 -20.44 -3.55 0.14
C PHE A 230 -20.98 -4.98 0.19
N ALA A 231 -22.30 -5.19 0.18
CA ALA A 231 -22.89 -6.51 0.10
C ALA A 231 -22.51 -7.24 -1.20
N LEU A 232 -22.57 -6.54 -2.34
CA LEU A 232 -22.20 -7.09 -3.65
C LEU A 232 -20.72 -7.51 -3.68
N ALA A 233 -19.84 -6.67 -3.12
CA ALA A 233 -18.41 -6.96 -3.01
C ALA A 233 -18.06 -7.99 -1.91
N LYS A 234 -19.00 -8.37 -1.03
CA LYS A 234 -18.80 -9.20 0.17
C LYS A 234 -17.89 -8.56 1.24
N TYR A 235 -18.11 -7.27 1.47
CA TYR A 235 -17.46 -6.43 2.48
C TYR A 235 -18.48 -5.91 3.53
N ASP A 236 -19.55 -6.67 3.83
CA ASP A 236 -20.74 -6.26 4.61
C ASP A 236 -20.60 -6.35 6.14
N ASP A 237 -19.38 -6.38 6.68
CA ASP A 237 -19.10 -6.60 8.11
C ASP A 237 -19.41 -5.43 9.08
N GLY A 238 -20.00 -4.33 8.61
CA GLY A 238 -20.13 -3.11 9.41
C GLY A 238 -21.18 -2.11 8.94
N ASP A 239 -21.44 -1.09 9.77
CA ASP A 239 -22.42 -0.04 9.52
C ASP A 239 -21.88 0.97 8.48
N PRO A 240 -22.48 1.09 7.27
CA PRO A 240 -22.03 2.05 6.25
C PRO A 240 -22.03 3.51 6.69
N SER A 241 -22.80 3.88 7.73
CA SER A 241 -22.81 5.23 8.30
C SER A 241 -21.44 5.62 8.86
N TYR A 242 -20.67 4.64 9.34
CA TYR A 242 -19.28 4.87 9.77
C TYR A 242 -18.43 5.41 8.63
N TRP A 243 -18.53 4.80 7.43
CA TRP A 243 -17.76 5.22 6.27
C TRP A 243 -18.21 6.56 5.72
N ILE A 244 -19.51 6.84 5.69
CA ILE A 244 -20.03 8.17 5.33
C ILE A 244 -19.46 9.23 6.28
N LYS A 245 -19.47 8.97 7.59
CA LYS A 245 -18.90 9.88 8.60
C LYS A 245 -17.40 10.08 8.36
N LYS A 246 -16.65 9.00 8.13
CA LYS A 246 -15.21 9.08 7.87
C LYS A 246 -14.87 9.88 6.63
N VAL A 247 -15.60 9.67 5.54
CA VAL A 247 -15.44 10.47 4.32
C VAL A 247 -15.65 11.95 4.64
N ARG A 248 -16.76 12.32 5.27
CA ARG A 248 -17.06 13.72 5.62
C ARG A 248 -16.06 14.39 6.56
N GLU A 249 -15.30 13.61 7.33
CA GLU A 249 -14.23 14.12 8.21
C GLU A 249 -12.89 14.25 7.47
N HIS A 250 -12.77 13.72 6.26
CA HIS A 250 -11.53 13.68 5.50
C HIS A 250 -11.28 14.98 4.73
N GLU A 251 -10.01 15.37 4.61
CA GLU A 251 -9.60 16.63 3.95
C GLU A 251 -9.97 16.69 2.46
N THR A 252 -10.05 15.53 1.80
CA THR A 252 -10.43 15.44 0.37
C THR A 252 -11.93 15.31 0.14
N SER A 253 -12.77 15.35 1.18
CA SER A 253 -14.22 15.23 1.01
C SER A 253 -14.81 16.48 0.39
N LEU A 254 -15.65 16.25 -0.64
CA LEU A 254 -16.39 17.34 -1.29
C LEU A 254 -17.44 17.92 -0.35
N THR A 255 -18.04 17.08 0.50
CA THR A 255 -19.00 17.53 1.49
C THR A 255 -18.33 18.42 2.54
N ALA A 256 -17.16 18.01 3.04
CA ALA A 256 -16.39 18.80 4.00
C ALA A 256 -16.01 20.16 3.41
N TRP A 257 -15.52 20.16 2.17
CA TRP A 257 -15.16 21.38 1.45
C TRP A 257 -16.34 22.32 1.22
N ILE A 258 -17.50 21.81 0.77
CA ILE A 258 -18.71 22.62 0.58
C ILE A 258 -19.25 23.16 1.91
N ASP A 259 -19.27 22.35 2.96
CA ASP A 259 -19.70 22.78 4.30
C ASP A 259 -18.79 23.90 4.83
N GLU A 260 -17.48 23.85 4.55
CA GLU A 260 -16.55 24.93 4.85
C GLU A 260 -16.86 26.20 4.04
N GLN A 261 -17.08 26.09 2.73
CA GLN A 261 -17.41 27.24 1.88
C GLN A 261 -18.71 27.93 2.32
N ARG A 262 -19.70 27.19 2.83
CA ARG A 262 -20.98 27.74 3.32
C ARG A 262 -20.86 28.51 4.65
N ARG A 263 -19.80 28.27 5.43
CA ARG A 263 -19.58 28.96 6.72
C ARG A 263 -18.82 30.28 6.55
N ARG A 264 -18.17 30.50 5.41
CA ARG A 264 -17.47 31.73 5.06
C ARG A 264 -18.45 32.75 4.52
#